data_AF-A0A7R9Z5I4-F1
#
_entry.id   AF-A0A7R9Z5I4-F1
#
_cell.length_a   1.000
_cell.length_b   1.000
_cell.length_c   1.000
_cell.angle_alpha   90.00
_cell.angle_beta   90.00
_cell.angle_gamma   90.00
#
_symmetry.space_group_name_H-M   'P 1'
#
loop_
_entity.id
_entity.type
_entity.pdbx_description
1 polymer ?
#
loop_
_entity_poly.entity_id
_entity_poly.type
_entity_poly.pdbx_seq_one_letter_code
_entity_poly.pdbx_strand_id
1 'polypeptide(L)'
;MTSDALARAPADTPTATEIDRCTHPEGDDSAEGCPARHAVLPLPAGLPASPVDGLSYRLWTGAEPTAQACLRHPFVQGMATGELPRLAFQHYLGQDFVYLKSFAKAYELTLPKCQTGEVRDAVASFIDGVNKELMLHEGYAASWGVSMDSVTAAPATTAYTDFLLEVASCPNMGVDHVFAAMAPCARLYGYLACQLARAYVGRWEASPYARWIRSYSADEYLALPALQEQLLDRMAGRVAEAELQRLYDRAMDLELGFFEAASACLLLPALKAVA
;
A
#
# COMPACT_ATOMS: atom_id res chain seq x y z
N MET A 1 32.72 -40.08 20.07
CA MET A 1 31.34 -39.62 20.34
C MET A 1 31.42 -38.11 20.40
N THR A 2 30.80 -37.48 19.42
CA THR A 2 31.10 -36.17 18.84
C THR A 2 30.37 -35.03 19.57
N SER A 3 31.09 -33.94 19.82
CA SER A 3 30.60 -32.62 20.22
C SER A 3 30.84 -31.64 19.08
N ASP A 4 29.99 -30.61 19.00
CA ASP A 4 29.98 -29.45 18.10
C ASP A 4 29.55 -29.65 16.64
N ALA A 5 28.30 -29.27 16.38
CA ALA A 5 27.83 -28.80 15.08
C ALA A 5 27.03 -27.49 15.29
N LEU A 6 27.72 -26.35 15.18
CA LEU A 6 27.10 -25.07 14.87
C LEU A 6 26.56 -25.14 13.44
N ALA A 7 25.25 -25.10 13.28
CA ALA A 7 24.60 -24.90 11.99
C ALA A 7 24.61 -23.39 11.67
N ARG A 8 25.35 -23.05 10.62
CA ARG A 8 25.40 -21.74 9.95
C ARG A 8 24.02 -21.40 9.36
N ALA A 9 23.49 -20.23 9.69
CA ALA A 9 22.34 -19.63 8.98
C ALA A 9 22.75 -19.24 7.54
N PRO A 10 21.85 -19.32 6.54
CA PRO A 10 22.13 -18.75 5.24
C PRO A 10 22.09 -17.23 5.34
N ALA A 11 23.25 -16.61 5.16
CA ALA A 11 23.39 -15.20 4.86
C ALA A 11 23.01 -14.99 3.39
N ASP A 12 22.04 -14.12 3.13
CA ASP A 12 21.95 -13.25 1.95
C ASP A 12 20.72 -12.35 2.13
N THR A 13 20.90 -11.30 2.94
CA THR A 13 20.03 -10.12 2.90
C THR A 13 20.70 -9.15 1.94
N PRO A 14 20.06 -8.74 0.82
CA PRO A 14 20.69 -7.83 -0.12
C PRO A 14 21.02 -6.52 0.58
N THR A 15 22.23 -6.02 0.35
CA THR A 15 22.71 -4.79 0.98
C THR A 15 22.18 -3.57 0.26
N ALA A 16 22.09 -2.44 0.97
CA ALA A 16 21.51 -1.17 0.49
C ALA A 16 22.09 -0.66 -0.85
N THR A 17 23.27 -1.13 -1.25
CA THR A 17 23.96 -0.76 -2.49
C THR A 17 23.36 -1.43 -3.74
N GLU A 18 22.66 -2.56 -3.62
CA GLU A 18 22.05 -3.26 -4.76
C GLU A 18 20.70 -2.65 -5.19
N ILE A 19 20.08 -1.86 -4.31
CA ILE A 19 18.83 -1.12 -4.55
C ILE A 19 19.08 0.13 -5.42
N ASP A 20 20.30 0.69 -5.38
CA ASP A 20 20.67 1.95 -6.03
C ASP A 20 20.64 1.86 -7.58
N ARG A 21 21.00 0.71 -8.15
CA ARG A 21 21.20 0.57 -9.60
C ARG A 21 19.93 0.49 -10.46
N CYS A 22 18.76 0.24 -9.87
CA CYS A 22 17.53 0.05 -10.65
C CYS A 22 16.64 1.30 -10.72
N THR A 23 16.98 2.38 -10.02
CA THR A 23 16.17 3.61 -9.98
C THR A 23 16.66 4.71 -10.93
N HIS A 24 17.81 4.51 -11.59
CA HIS A 24 18.37 5.43 -12.58
C HIS A 24 18.86 4.68 -13.84
N PRO A 25 18.08 4.65 -14.95
CA PRO A 25 18.69 4.52 -16.25
C PRO A 25 19.24 5.90 -16.62
N GLU A 26 20.56 6.07 -16.66
CA GLU A 26 21.18 7.24 -17.27
C GLU A 26 20.69 7.36 -18.73
N GLY A 27 20.27 8.56 -19.12
CA GLY A 27 19.76 8.82 -20.45
C GLY A 27 20.86 8.87 -21.50
N ASP A 28 20.56 8.33 -22.68
CA ASP A 28 20.96 8.92 -23.95
C ASP A 28 19.87 8.62 -24.99
N ASP A 29 19.40 9.68 -25.62
CA ASP A 29 18.33 9.69 -26.61
C ASP A 29 19.00 9.76 -27.98
N SER A 30 19.24 8.60 -28.62
CA SER A 30 19.61 8.50 -30.03
C SER A 30 19.46 7.07 -30.58
N ALA A 31 18.84 6.99 -31.76
CA ALA A 31 18.93 5.96 -32.79
C ALA A 31 17.91 4.79 -32.82
N GLU A 32 16.97 4.95 -33.77
CA GLU A 32 16.53 3.99 -34.80
C GLU A 32 16.15 2.52 -34.44
N GLY A 33 14.85 2.23 -34.60
CA GLY A 33 14.36 1.09 -35.39
C GLY A 33 14.59 -0.34 -34.88
N CYS A 34 13.66 -0.87 -34.05
CA CYS A 34 13.40 -2.32 -33.92
C CYS A 34 11.97 -2.54 -33.37
N PRO A 35 11.17 -3.51 -33.86
CA PRO A 35 9.80 -3.70 -33.36
C PRO A 35 9.84 -4.25 -31.94
N ALA A 36 9.40 -3.44 -30.97
CA ALA A 36 9.33 -3.83 -29.56
C ALA A 36 8.38 -5.02 -29.39
N ARG A 37 8.95 -6.22 -29.25
CA ARG A 37 8.27 -7.33 -28.58
C ARG A 37 8.13 -6.91 -27.12
N HIS A 38 6.96 -6.40 -26.75
CA HIS A 38 6.61 -6.15 -25.35
C HIS A 38 6.86 -7.45 -24.57
N ALA A 39 7.94 -7.47 -23.77
CA ALA A 39 8.20 -8.56 -22.87
C ALA A 39 7.02 -8.62 -21.88
N VAL A 40 6.27 -9.71 -21.93
CA VAL A 40 5.19 -9.97 -20.97
C VAL A 40 5.86 -10.11 -19.61
N LEU A 41 5.63 -9.16 -18.71
CA LEU A 41 6.14 -9.24 -17.34
C LEU A 41 5.56 -10.49 -16.66
N PRO A 42 6.34 -11.22 -15.85
CA PRO A 42 5.81 -12.36 -15.12
C PRO A 42 4.66 -11.89 -14.23
N LEU A 43 3.57 -12.66 -14.21
CA LEU A 43 2.42 -12.39 -13.36
C LEU A 43 2.86 -12.37 -11.89
N PRO A 44 2.39 -11.41 -11.08
CA PRO A 44 2.75 -11.37 -9.68
C PRO A 44 2.23 -12.64 -8.98
N ALA A 45 3.09 -13.24 -8.15
CA ALA A 45 2.77 -14.43 -7.36
C ALA A 45 1.55 -14.22 -6.43
N GLY A 46 1.23 -12.96 -6.14
CA GLY A 46 0.11 -12.53 -5.31
C GLY A 46 0.59 -12.11 -3.92
N LEU A 47 -0.31 -11.60 -3.10
CA LEU A 47 -0.02 -11.39 -1.68
C LEU A 47 0.43 -12.71 -1.05
N PRO A 48 1.42 -12.67 -0.13
CA PRO A 48 1.81 -13.85 0.61
C PRO A 48 0.59 -14.42 1.35
N ALA A 49 0.42 -15.73 1.27
CA ALA A 49 -0.61 -16.41 2.03
C ALA A 49 -0.19 -16.36 3.51
N SER A 50 -0.81 -15.48 4.29
CA SER A 50 -0.85 -15.68 5.75
C SER A 50 -1.40 -17.08 6.03
N PRO A 51 -0.96 -17.75 7.12
CA PRO A 51 -1.50 -19.05 7.49
C PRO A 51 -3.03 -19.03 7.43
N VAL A 52 -3.63 -20.06 6.84
CA VAL A 52 -5.08 -20.12 6.50
C VAL A 52 -5.98 -20.05 7.76
N ASP A 53 -5.38 -20.00 8.94
CA ASP A 53 -5.97 -19.87 10.27
C ASP A 53 -5.31 -18.77 11.14
N GLY A 54 -4.49 -17.88 10.57
CA GLY A 54 -3.91 -16.73 11.27
C GLY A 54 -4.95 -15.67 11.66
N LEU A 55 -4.63 -14.85 12.66
CA LEU A 55 -5.46 -13.69 13.02
C LEU A 55 -5.58 -12.74 11.81
N SER A 56 -4.46 -12.41 11.17
CA SER A 56 -4.39 -11.56 9.99
C SER A 56 -5.28 -12.07 8.84
N TYR A 57 -5.27 -13.39 8.61
CA TYR A 57 -6.10 -14.06 7.62
C TYR A 57 -7.59 -13.94 7.94
N ARG A 58 -7.99 -14.16 9.19
CA ARG A 58 -9.39 -14.02 9.62
C ARG A 58 -9.87 -12.58 9.51
N LEU A 59 -9.04 -11.61 9.92
CA LEU A 59 -9.36 -10.18 9.80
C LEU A 59 -9.61 -9.77 8.34
N TRP A 60 -8.70 -10.19 7.44
CA TRP A 60 -8.89 -9.96 6.01
C TRP A 60 -10.14 -10.66 5.46
N THR A 61 -10.39 -11.90 5.86
CA THR A 61 -11.56 -12.65 5.41
C THR A 61 -12.86 -11.94 5.82
N GLY A 62 -12.91 -11.36 7.02
CA GLY A 62 -14.01 -10.53 7.48
C GLY A 62 -14.24 -9.28 6.60
N ALA A 63 -13.15 -8.68 6.11
CA ALA A 63 -13.19 -7.48 5.27
C ALA A 63 -13.16 -7.74 3.76
N GLU A 64 -13.15 -9.01 3.32
CA GLU A 64 -13.10 -9.38 1.90
C GLU A 64 -14.23 -8.74 1.07
N PRO A 65 -15.48 -8.64 1.55
CA PRO A 65 -16.53 -7.95 0.80
C PRO A 65 -16.17 -6.50 0.43
N THR A 66 -15.53 -5.76 1.33
CA THR A 66 -15.07 -4.39 1.10
C THR A 66 -13.85 -4.36 0.17
N ALA A 67 -12.89 -5.28 0.32
CA ALA A 67 -11.77 -5.42 -0.61
C ALA A 67 -12.23 -5.65 -2.06
N GLN A 68 -13.26 -6.49 -2.22
CA GLN A 68 -13.89 -6.77 -3.50
C GLN A 68 -14.68 -5.57 -4.04
N ALA A 69 -15.27 -4.75 -3.16
CA ALA A 69 -15.88 -3.48 -3.56
C ALA A 69 -14.83 -2.49 -4.08
N CYS A 70 -13.70 -2.33 -3.39
CA CYS A 70 -12.56 -1.54 -3.84
C CYS A 70 -12.04 -2.03 -5.19
N LEU A 71 -11.90 -3.36 -5.37
CA LEU A 71 -11.44 -3.92 -6.65
C LEU A 71 -12.37 -3.58 -7.80
N ARG A 72 -13.69 -3.70 -7.62
CA ARG A 72 -14.68 -3.36 -8.65
C ARG A 72 -14.88 -1.86 -8.84
N HIS A 73 -14.30 -1.03 -7.98
CA HIS A 73 -14.53 0.41 -8.01
C HIS A 73 -14.06 1.02 -9.33
N PRO A 74 -14.82 1.96 -9.96
CA PRO A 74 -14.45 2.56 -11.24
C PRO A 74 -13.08 3.22 -11.24
N PHE A 75 -12.65 3.81 -10.13
CA PHE A 75 -11.29 4.34 -9.98
C PHE A 75 -10.22 3.28 -10.27
N VAL A 76 -10.36 2.13 -9.59
CA VAL A 76 -9.38 1.04 -9.59
C VAL A 76 -9.39 0.32 -10.93
N GLN A 77 -10.57 0.03 -11.48
CA GLN A 77 -10.70 -0.53 -12.83
C GLN A 77 -10.19 0.43 -13.91
N GLY A 78 -10.41 1.74 -13.73
CA GLY A 78 -9.91 2.79 -14.60
C GLY A 78 -8.38 2.81 -14.71
N MET A 79 -7.67 2.48 -13.62
CA MET A 79 -6.20 2.40 -13.64
C MET A 79 -5.69 1.29 -14.56
N ALA A 80 -6.31 0.11 -14.55
CA ALA A 80 -5.88 -1.00 -15.40
C ALA A 80 -6.31 -0.87 -16.86
N THR A 81 -7.49 -0.30 -17.10
CA THR A 81 -8.01 -0.05 -18.45
C THR A 81 -7.34 1.14 -19.13
N GLY A 82 -6.76 2.06 -18.35
CA GLY A 82 -6.21 3.33 -18.83
C GLY A 82 -7.26 4.43 -19.03
N GLU A 83 -8.51 4.15 -18.69
CA GLU A 83 -9.66 5.05 -18.91
C GLU A 83 -9.91 6.01 -17.73
N LEU A 84 -9.18 5.84 -16.62
CA LEU A 84 -9.25 6.79 -15.50
C LEU A 84 -8.87 8.19 -15.99
N PRO A 85 -9.68 9.23 -15.75
CA PRO A 85 -9.31 10.61 -16.02
C PRO A 85 -8.09 11.04 -15.20
N ARG A 86 -7.13 11.66 -15.89
CA ARG A 86 -5.88 12.13 -15.29
C ARG A 86 -6.08 13.01 -14.04
N LEU A 87 -7.09 13.89 -14.05
CA LEU A 87 -7.40 14.75 -12.90
C LEU A 87 -7.79 13.94 -11.65
N ALA A 88 -8.49 12.83 -11.81
CA ALA A 88 -8.87 11.95 -10.70
C ALA A 88 -7.62 11.30 -10.09
N PHE A 89 -6.71 10.83 -10.93
CA PHE A 89 -5.44 10.25 -10.48
C PHE A 89 -4.52 11.30 -9.82
N GLN A 90 -4.45 12.51 -10.38
CA GLN A 90 -3.69 13.62 -9.77
C GLN A 90 -4.25 14.00 -8.39
N HIS A 91 -5.59 14.07 -8.25
CA HIS A 91 -6.23 14.32 -6.96
C HIS A 91 -5.87 13.22 -5.95
N TYR A 92 -6.00 11.96 -6.37
CA TYR A 92 -5.61 10.79 -5.58
C TYR A 92 -4.16 10.88 -5.09
N LEU A 93 -3.19 11.15 -5.98
CA LEU A 93 -1.77 11.28 -5.60
C LEU A 93 -1.55 12.39 -4.56
N GLY A 94 -2.24 13.53 -4.70
CA GLY A 94 -2.17 14.59 -3.69
C GLY A 94 -2.70 14.12 -2.34
N GLN A 95 -3.88 13.51 -2.31
CA GLN A 95 -4.47 13.02 -1.06
C GLN A 95 -3.63 11.92 -0.41
N ASP A 96 -3.02 11.05 -1.22
CA ASP A 96 -2.16 9.97 -0.76
C ASP A 96 -0.90 10.49 -0.06
N PHE A 97 -0.34 11.61 -0.53
CA PHE A 97 0.76 12.28 0.17
C PHE A 97 0.38 12.75 1.58
N VAL A 98 -0.82 13.31 1.74
CA VAL A 98 -1.34 13.74 3.05
C VAL A 98 -1.60 12.53 3.95
N TYR A 99 -2.13 11.46 3.38
CA TYR A 99 -2.33 10.18 4.06
C TYR A 99 -0.99 9.61 4.58
N LEU A 100 0.02 9.48 3.72
CA LEU A 100 1.33 8.91 4.06
C LEU A 100 2.05 9.68 5.18
N LYS A 101 1.92 11.01 5.23
CA LYS A 101 2.44 11.82 6.36
C LYS A 101 1.82 11.41 7.69
N SER A 102 0.51 11.22 7.71
CA SER A 102 -0.22 10.81 8.92
C SER A 102 0.04 9.34 9.25
N PHE A 103 0.22 8.50 8.23
CA PHE A 103 0.58 7.09 8.36
C PHE A 103 1.95 6.93 9.03
N ALA A 104 2.97 7.68 8.58
CA ALA A 104 4.27 7.75 9.24
C ALA A 104 4.14 8.20 10.71
N LYS A 105 3.33 9.25 10.95
CA LYS A 105 3.11 9.77 12.30
C LYS A 105 2.43 8.75 13.22
N ALA A 106 1.47 7.98 12.73
CA ALA A 106 0.82 6.91 13.50
C ALA A 106 1.83 5.83 13.94
N TYR A 107 2.78 5.45 13.07
CA TYR A 107 3.86 4.54 13.50
C TYR A 107 4.79 5.17 14.54
N GLU A 108 5.16 6.44 14.40
CA GLU A 108 5.98 7.12 15.41
C GLU A 108 5.29 7.10 16.79
N LEU A 109 3.97 7.34 16.83
CA LEU A 109 3.16 7.28 18.05
C LEU A 109 3.05 5.87 18.64
N THR A 110 3.39 4.85 17.85
CA THR A 110 3.37 3.44 18.25
C THR A 110 4.66 3.01 18.93
N LEU A 111 5.80 3.65 18.64
CA LEU A 111 7.11 3.32 19.23
C LEU A 111 7.11 3.25 20.77
N PRO A 112 6.44 4.17 21.51
CA PRO A 112 6.35 4.08 22.97
C PRO A 112 5.51 2.89 23.47
N LYS A 113 4.62 2.34 22.63
CA LYS A 113 3.74 1.21 22.96
C LYS A 113 4.41 -0.15 22.78
N CYS A 114 5.54 -0.20 22.06
CA CYS A 114 6.25 -1.45 21.76
C CYS A 114 6.85 -2.10 23.01
N GLN A 115 6.39 -3.32 23.32
CA GLN A 115 6.77 -4.09 24.50
C GLN A 115 8.08 -4.89 24.33
N THR A 116 8.53 -5.08 23.10
CA THR A 116 9.73 -5.89 22.77
C THR A 116 10.61 -5.14 21.76
N GLY A 117 11.92 -5.40 21.79
CA GLY A 117 12.87 -4.85 20.79
C GLY A 117 12.48 -5.21 19.36
N GLU A 118 12.12 -6.47 19.10
CA GLU A 118 11.71 -6.95 17.77
C GLU A 118 10.55 -6.13 17.16
N VAL A 119 9.46 -5.95 17.92
CA VAL A 119 8.32 -5.14 17.47
C VAL A 119 8.71 -3.67 17.29
N ARG A 120 9.59 -3.13 18.15
CA ARG A 120 10.09 -1.75 18.01
C ARG A 120 10.92 -1.58 16.74
N ASP A 121 11.80 -2.52 16.44
CA ASP A 121 12.65 -2.50 15.24
C ASP A 121 11.81 -2.62 13.96
N ALA A 122 10.76 -3.45 13.98
CA ALA A 122 9.81 -3.54 12.88
C ALA A 122 9.01 -2.23 12.67
N VAL A 123 8.54 -1.60 13.75
CA VAL A 123 7.87 -0.30 13.63
C VAL A 123 8.82 0.77 13.09
N ALA A 124 10.09 0.77 13.52
CA ALA A 124 11.11 1.67 13.00
C ALA A 124 11.34 1.44 11.49
N SER A 125 11.41 0.19 11.04
CA SER A 125 11.57 -0.11 9.61
C SER A 125 10.35 0.29 8.77
N PHE A 126 9.13 0.22 9.33
CA PHE A 126 7.93 0.76 8.68
C PHE A 126 7.96 2.28 8.55
N ILE A 127 8.43 3.01 9.58
CA ILE A 127 8.63 4.46 9.50
C ILE A 127 9.62 4.80 8.37
N ASP A 128 10.76 4.09 8.32
CA ASP A 128 11.75 4.29 7.27
C ASP A 128 11.18 3.99 5.87
N GLY A 129 10.37 2.94 5.75
CA GLY A 129 9.68 2.59 4.50
C GLY A 129 8.76 3.70 4.02
N VAL A 130 7.88 4.20 4.89
CA VAL A 130 6.93 5.28 4.55
C VAL A 130 7.67 6.59 4.23
N ASN A 131 8.76 6.91 4.94
CA ASN A 131 9.56 8.09 4.65
C ASN A 131 10.24 8.00 3.27
N LYS A 132 10.75 6.82 2.90
CA LYS A 132 11.27 6.59 1.53
C LYS A 132 10.16 6.71 0.49
N GLU A 133 8.97 6.17 0.77
CA GLU A 133 7.82 6.30 -0.11
C GLU A 133 7.43 7.77 -0.31
N LEU A 134 7.35 8.57 0.75
CA LEU A 134 7.09 10.01 0.68
C LEU A 134 8.09 10.75 -0.24
N MET A 135 9.39 10.44 -0.14
CA MET A 135 10.41 11.03 -1.01
C MET A 135 10.21 10.68 -2.49
N LEU A 136 9.89 9.40 -2.78
CA LEU A 136 9.61 8.95 -4.14
C LEU A 136 8.29 9.51 -4.68
N HIS A 137 7.31 9.68 -3.78
CA HIS A 137 5.98 10.18 -4.09
C HIS A 137 6.01 11.63 -4.54
N GLU A 138 6.85 12.47 -3.93
CA GLU A 138 7.03 13.86 -4.36
C GLU A 138 7.49 13.95 -5.82
N GLY A 139 8.52 13.18 -6.20
CA GLY A 139 9.00 13.13 -7.59
C GLY A 139 7.95 12.55 -8.55
N TYR A 140 7.22 11.51 -8.11
CA TYR A 140 6.17 10.91 -8.92
C TYR A 140 4.99 11.88 -9.13
N ALA A 141 4.51 12.53 -8.08
CA ALA A 141 3.44 13.50 -8.15
C ALA A 141 3.82 14.73 -9.00
N ALA A 142 5.08 15.18 -8.92
CA ALA A 142 5.62 16.23 -9.79
C ALA A 142 5.59 15.83 -11.27
N SER A 143 5.92 14.57 -11.61
CA SER A 143 5.80 14.06 -13.00
C SER A 143 4.36 14.06 -13.52
N TRP A 144 3.39 14.01 -12.61
CA TRP A 144 1.98 14.18 -12.93
C TRP A 144 1.52 15.64 -12.95
N GLY A 145 2.36 16.60 -12.56
CA GLY A 145 2.02 18.02 -12.48
C GLY A 145 1.25 18.40 -11.21
N VAL A 146 1.40 17.62 -10.13
CA VAL A 146 0.79 17.90 -8.84
C VAL A 146 1.82 18.54 -7.92
N SER A 147 1.52 19.73 -7.39
CA SER A 147 2.35 20.40 -6.38
C SER A 147 1.84 20.05 -4.97
N MET A 148 2.68 19.40 -4.17
CA MET A 148 2.34 18.95 -2.83
C MET A 148 2.07 20.10 -1.86
N ASP A 149 2.72 21.24 -2.03
CA ASP A 149 2.56 22.43 -1.16
C ASP A 149 1.14 23.00 -1.19
N SER A 150 0.38 22.70 -2.24
CA SER A 150 -0.98 23.17 -2.46
C SER A 150 -2.06 22.16 -2.04
N VAL A 151 -1.68 20.95 -1.64
CA VAL A 151 -2.65 19.90 -1.34
C VAL A 151 -3.25 20.13 0.05
N THR A 152 -4.57 20.36 0.07
CA THR A 152 -5.36 20.33 1.30
C THR A 152 -6.05 18.98 1.42
N ALA A 153 -6.11 18.45 2.64
CA ALA A 153 -6.80 17.20 2.94
C ALA A 153 -8.30 17.32 2.56
N ALA A 154 -8.77 16.40 1.72
CA ALA A 154 -10.19 16.23 1.45
C ALA A 154 -10.87 15.58 2.66
N PRO A 155 -12.21 15.72 2.82
CA PRO A 155 -12.92 15.14 3.97
C PRO A 155 -12.69 13.63 4.17
N ALA A 156 -12.61 12.85 3.08
CA ALA A 156 -12.31 11.42 3.16
C ALA A 156 -10.90 11.15 3.70
N THR A 157 -9.90 11.89 3.21
CA THR A 157 -8.51 11.84 3.69
C THR A 157 -8.44 12.21 5.17
N THR A 158 -9.06 13.32 5.58
CA THR A 158 -9.12 13.73 6.99
C THR A 158 -9.74 12.65 7.86
N ALA A 159 -10.89 12.09 7.46
CA ALA A 159 -11.54 11.03 8.22
C ALA A 159 -10.64 9.79 8.40
N TYR A 160 -9.81 9.48 7.40
CA TYR A 160 -8.88 8.36 7.49
C TYR A 160 -7.67 8.71 8.36
N THR A 161 -7.03 9.86 8.13
CA THR A 161 -5.86 10.26 8.91
C THR A 161 -6.20 10.45 10.40
N ASP A 162 -7.36 11.02 10.70
CA ASP A 162 -7.83 11.20 12.08
C ASP A 162 -8.05 9.85 12.76
N PHE A 163 -8.66 8.89 12.07
CA PHE A 163 -8.84 7.53 12.59
C PHE A 163 -7.50 6.87 12.96
N LEU A 164 -6.50 6.93 12.07
CA LEU A 164 -5.19 6.33 12.33
C LEU A 164 -4.48 7.00 13.51
N LEU A 165 -4.51 8.34 13.57
CA LEU A 165 -3.90 9.09 14.66
C LEU A 165 -4.62 8.88 15.98
N GLU A 166 -5.94 8.73 15.99
CA GLU A 166 -6.74 8.42 17.17
C GLU A 166 -6.37 7.05 17.73
N VAL A 167 -6.33 6.01 16.89
CA VAL A 167 -5.93 4.65 17.31
C VAL A 167 -4.49 4.66 17.86
N ALA A 168 -3.56 5.32 17.15
CA ALA A 168 -2.16 5.36 17.54
C ALA A 168 -1.88 6.21 18.79
N SER A 169 -2.67 7.25 19.08
CA SER A 169 -2.49 8.09 20.27
C SER A 169 -3.28 7.61 21.49
N CYS A 170 -4.31 6.77 21.32
CA CYS A 170 -5.15 6.30 22.42
C CYS A 170 -4.35 5.50 23.46
N PRO A 171 -4.28 5.93 24.75
CA PRO A 171 -3.49 5.23 25.77
C PRO A 171 -3.93 3.79 26.05
N ASN A 172 -5.21 3.49 25.83
CA ASN A 172 -5.79 2.16 26.10
C ASN A 172 -5.63 1.18 24.94
N MET A 173 -5.12 1.64 23.79
CA MET A 173 -4.88 0.81 22.60
C MET A 173 -3.40 0.41 22.50
N GLY A 174 -3.16 -0.89 22.31
CA GLY A 174 -1.83 -1.48 22.15
C GLY A 174 -1.33 -1.46 20.71
N VAL A 175 -0.15 -2.05 20.48
CA VAL A 175 0.44 -2.18 19.13
C VAL A 175 -0.44 -3.02 18.20
N ASP A 176 -1.12 -4.03 18.75
CA ASP A 176 -2.08 -4.88 18.06
C ASP A 176 -3.27 -4.09 17.48
N HIS A 177 -3.77 -3.09 18.20
CA HIS A 177 -4.84 -2.21 17.72
C HIS A 177 -4.36 -1.35 16.55
N VAL A 178 -3.14 -0.78 16.67
CA VAL A 178 -2.53 0.01 15.60
C VAL A 178 -2.32 -0.86 14.36
N PHE A 179 -1.78 -2.06 14.51
CA PHE A 179 -1.55 -2.96 13.38
C PHE A 179 -2.88 -3.42 12.75
N ALA A 180 -3.93 -3.66 13.54
CA ALA A 180 -5.25 -3.94 13.00
C ALA A 180 -5.83 -2.77 12.18
N ALA A 181 -5.53 -1.51 12.56
CA ALA A 181 -5.96 -0.32 11.81
C ALA A 181 -5.08 -0.01 10.58
N MET A 182 -3.79 -0.36 10.60
CA MET A 182 -2.81 0.02 9.57
C MET A 182 -2.46 -1.09 8.56
N ALA A 183 -2.54 -2.37 8.94
CA ALA A 183 -2.29 -3.49 8.02
C ALA A 183 -3.25 -3.55 6.79
N PRO A 184 -4.54 -3.17 6.90
CA PRO A 184 -5.47 -3.24 5.78
C PRO A 184 -5.01 -2.47 4.53
N CYS A 185 -4.41 -1.28 4.70
CA CYS A 185 -4.03 -0.45 3.56
C CYS A 185 -2.95 -1.13 2.70
N ALA A 186 -1.87 -1.60 3.33
CA ALA A 186 -0.75 -2.23 2.62
C ALA A 186 -1.19 -3.54 1.96
N ARG A 187 -2.00 -4.33 2.66
CA ARG A 187 -2.57 -5.56 2.11
C ARG A 187 -3.49 -5.26 0.93
N LEU A 188 -4.42 -4.31 1.07
CA LEU A 188 -5.39 -3.98 0.03
C LEU A 188 -4.68 -3.53 -1.26
N TYR A 189 -3.68 -2.66 -1.18
CA TYR A 189 -2.99 -2.16 -2.36
C TYR A 189 -2.26 -3.26 -3.12
N GLY A 190 -1.56 -4.15 -2.40
CA GLY A 190 -0.94 -5.33 -3.00
C GLY A 190 -1.98 -6.27 -3.63
N TYR A 191 -3.10 -6.50 -2.95
CA TYR A 191 -4.23 -7.28 -3.48
C TYR A 191 -4.74 -6.69 -4.80
N LEU A 192 -5.06 -5.40 -4.81
CA LEU A 192 -5.63 -4.71 -5.98
C LEU A 192 -4.67 -4.79 -7.16
N ALA A 193 -3.40 -4.43 -6.97
CA ALA A 193 -2.42 -4.43 -8.04
C ALA A 193 -2.19 -5.83 -8.63
N CYS A 194 -2.07 -6.87 -7.78
CA CYS A 194 -1.96 -8.25 -8.25
C CYS A 194 -3.20 -8.70 -9.04
N GLN A 195 -4.40 -8.36 -8.56
CA GLN A 195 -5.65 -8.72 -9.25
C GLN A 195 -5.79 -8.00 -10.59
N LEU A 196 -5.45 -6.72 -10.66
CA LEU A 196 -5.46 -5.95 -11.90
C LEU A 196 -4.44 -6.50 -12.91
N ALA A 197 -3.21 -6.77 -12.47
CA ALA A 197 -2.16 -7.32 -13.33
C ALA A 197 -2.57 -8.67 -13.95
N ARG A 198 -3.27 -9.51 -13.18
CA ARG A 198 -3.81 -10.82 -13.65
C ARG A 198 -5.00 -10.68 -14.57
N ALA A 199 -5.93 -9.77 -14.27
CA ALA A 199 -7.17 -9.61 -15.02
C ALA A 199 -6.96 -8.90 -16.37
N TYR A 200 -5.95 -8.03 -16.48
CA TYR A 200 -5.74 -7.15 -17.62
C TYR A 200 -4.41 -7.39 -18.35
N VAL A 201 -3.88 -8.62 -18.33
CA VAL A 201 -2.62 -9.00 -18.99
C VAL A 201 -2.54 -8.48 -20.43
N GLY A 202 -1.44 -7.81 -20.77
CA GLY A 202 -1.21 -7.21 -22.08
C GLY A 202 -1.95 -5.90 -22.33
N ARG A 203 -2.77 -5.42 -21.38
CA ARG A 203 -3.47 -4.14 -21.44
C ARG A 203 -2.95 -3.16 -20.39
N TRP A 204 -2.81 -3.61 -19.14
CA TRP A 204 -2.43 -2.71 -18.04
C TRP A 204 -1.01 -2.16 -18.20
N GLU A 205 -0.13 -2.88 -18.90
CA GLU A 205 1.26 -2.47 -19.17
C GLU A 205 1.32 -1.24 -20.07
N ALA A 206 0.32 -1.05 -20.93
CA ALA A 206 0.17 0.13 -21.79
C ALA A 206 -0.64 1.26 -21.13
N SER A 207 -1.19 1.02 -19.93
CA SER A 207 -1.94 2.05 -19.20
C SER A 207 -1.00 3.18 -18.78
N PRO A 208 -1.43 4.46 -18.82
CA PRO A 208 -0.70 5.58 -18.21
C PRO A 208 -0.40 5.36 -16.72
N TYR A 209 -1.18 4.48 -16.06
CA TYR A 209 -1.09 4.17 -14.63
C TYR A 209 -0.29 2.88 -14.35
N ALA A 210 0.37 2.29 -15.35
CA ALA A 210 1.10 1.03 -15.23
C ALA A 210 2.15 1.04 -14.10
N ARG A 211 2.75 2.20 -13.81
CA ARG A 211 3.71 2.34 -12.69
C ARG A 211 3.06 2.01 -11.34
N TRP A 212 1.82 2.44 -11.10
CA TRP A 212 1.10 2.14 -9.86
C TRP A 212 0.91 0.63 -9.71
N ILE A 213 0.41 -0.04 -10.77
CA ILE A 213 0.18 -1.48 -10.76
C ILE A 213 1.50 -2.23 -10.54
N ARG A 214 2.55 -1.84 -11.27
CA ARG A 214 3.87 -2.46 -11.14
C ARG A 214 4.45 -2.33 -9.74
N SER A 215 4.38 -1.13 -9.15
CA SER A 215 4.93 -0.87 -7.82
C SER A 215 4.23 -1.69 -6.73
N TYR A 216 2.90 -1.69 -6.71
CA TYR A 216 2.16 -2.38 -5.66
C TYR A 216 2.06 -3.90 -5.88
N SER A 217 2.32 -4.41 -7.09
CA SER A 217 2.42 -5.84 -7.35
C SER A 217 3.83 -6.41 -7.22
N ALA A 218 4.84 -5.58 -6.93
CA ALA A 218 6.23 -6.00 -6.86
C ALA A 218 6.52 -6.77 -5.57
N ASP A 219 7.41 -7.78 -5.63
CA ASP A 219 7.73 -8.62 -4.48
C ASP A 219 8.29 -7.79 -3.30
N GLU A 220 9.02 -6.71 -3.59
CA GLU A 220 9.54 -5.79 -2.58
C GLU A 220 8.42 -5.08 -1.82
N TYR A 221 7.35 -4.67 -2.52
CA TYR A 221 6.18 -4.10 -1.87
C TYR A 221 5.43 -5.16 -1.07
N LEU A 222 5.20 -6.34 -1.65
CA LEU A 222 4.42 -7.42 -1.03
C LEU A 222 5.08 -7.99 0.23
N ALA A 223 6.39 -7.81 0.43
CA ALA A 223 7.07 -8.14 1.67
C ALA A 223 6.61 -7.29 2.87
N LEU A 224 6.16 -6.06 2.64
CA LEU A 224 5.68 -5.15 3.70
C LEU A 224 4.39 -5.65 4.38
N PRO A 225 3.26 -5.87 3.67
CA PRO A 225 2.06 -6.41 4.29
C PRO A 225 2.30 -7.79 4.88
N ALA A 226 3.19 -8.61 4.29
CA ALA A 226 3.58 -9.89 4.87
C ALA A 226 4.13 -9.75 6.29
N LEU A 227 5.06 -8.82 6.49
CA LEU A 227 5.69 -8.59 7.78
C LEU A 227 4.69 -8.04 8.81
N GLN A 228 3.83 -7.10 8.41
CA GLN A 228 2.78 -6.57 9.27
C GLN A 228 1.81 -7.67 9.73
N GLU A 229 1.37 -8.52 8.81
CA GLU A 229 0.46 -9.62 9.11
C GLU A 229 1.10 -10.67 10.01
N GLN A 230 2.36 -11.04 9.76
CA GLN A 230 3.09 -11.95 10.63
C GLN A 230 3.24 -11.41 12.06
N LEU A 231 3.46 -10.11 12.22
CA LEU A 231 3.52 -9.47 13.53
C LEU A 231 2.15 -9.49 14.21
N LEU A 232 1.08 -9.21 13.46
CA LEU A 232 -0.29 -9.26 13.96
C LEU A 232 -0.66 -10.68 14.42
N ASP A 233 -0.28 -11.71 13.66
CA ASP A 233 -0.46 -13.11 14.02
C ASP A 233 0.26 -13.50 15.31
N ARG A 234 1.47 -12.98 15.55
CA ARG A 234 2.20 -13.18 16.82
C ARG A 234 1.51 -12.50 18.02
N MET A 235 0.59 -11.57 17.78
CA MET A 235 -0.20 -10.88 18.81
C MET A 235 -1.58 -11.50 19.05
N ALA A 236 -1.91 -12.60 18.35
CA ALA A 236 -3.19 -13.29 18.52
C ALA A 236 -3.47 -13.66 19.99
N GLY A 237 -4.73 -13.47 20.40
CA GLY A 237 -5.20 -13.79 21.75
C GLY A 237 -4.88 -12.75 22.84
N ARG A 238 -4.12 -11.69 22.53
CA ARG A 238 -3.87 -10.58 23.49
C ARG A 238 -5.09 -9.67 23.66
N VAL A 239 -5.85 -9.49 22.59
CA VAL A 239 -7.04 -8.65 22.50
C VAL A 239 -8.15 -9.46 21.83
N ALA A 240 -9.40 -9.12 22.14
CA ALA A 240 -10.54 -9.77 21.54
C ALA A 240 -10.54 -9.54 20.01
N GLU A 241 -10.61 -10.62 19.23
CA GLU A 241 -10.58 -10.55 17.77
C GLU A 241 -11.68 -9.64 17.20
N ALA A 242 -12.87 -9.65 17.80
CA ALA A 242 -13.97 -8.77 17.40
C ALA A 242 -13.65 -7.27 17.56
N GLU A 243 -12.73 -6.91 18.45
CA GLU A 243 -12.26 -5.54 18.61
C GLU A 243 -11.29 -5.14 17.50
N LEU A 244 -10.33 -6.02 17.19
CA LEU A 244 -9.40 -5.82 16.09
C LEU A 244 -10.13 -5.81 14.73
N GLN A 245 -11.14 -6.67 14.55
CA GLN A 245 -11.99 -6.69 13.35
C GLN A 245 -12.68 -5.35 13.13
N ARG A 246 -13.22 -4.71 14.18
CA ARG A 246 -13.86 -3.39 14.02
C ARG A 246 -12.89 -2.32 13.52
N LEU A 247 -11.64 -2.34 13.97
CA LEU A 247 -10.61 -1.41 13.49
C LEU A 247 -10.21 -1.72 12.05
N TYR A 248 -10.07 -3.00 11.72
CA TYR A 248 -9.75 -3.48 10.38
C TYR A 248 -10.84 -3.10 9.38
N ASP A 249 -12.11 -3.38 9.70
CA ASP A 249 -13.27 -3.03 8.88
C ASP A 249 -13.37 -1.52 8.71
N ARG A 250 -13.15 -0.75 9.78
CA ARG A 250 -13.19 0.71 9.71
C ARG A 250 -12.13 1.26 8.75
N ALA A 251 -10.91 0.72 8.78
CA ALA A 251 -9.87 1.10 7.84
C ALA A 251 -10.26 0.76 6.39
N MET A 252 -10.85 -0.41 6.16
CA MET A 252 -11.30 -0.85 4.84
C MET A 252 -12.45 0.00 4.29
N ASP A 253 -13.39 0.41 5.14
CA ASP A 253 -14.45 1.36 4.76
C ASP A 253 -13.87 2.72 4.38
N LEU A 254 -12.85 3.17 5.10
CA LEU A 254 -12.14 4.42 4.81
C LEU A 254 -11.35 4.35 3.50
N GLU A 255 -10.75 3.20 3.18
CA GLU A 255 -10.12 2.94 1.87
C GLU A 255 -11.12 3.03 0.72
N LEU A 256 -12.31 2.41 0.87
CA LEU A 256 -13.36 2.53 -0.12
C LEU A 256 -13.78 4.00 -0.30
N GLY A 257 -14.00 4.72 0.81
CA GLY A 257 -14.30 6.15 0.79
C GLY A 257 -13.20 7.01 0.16
N PHE A 258 -11.94 6.60 0.29
CA PHE A 258 -10.80 7.25 -0.35
C PHE A 258 -10.87 7.16 -1.89
N PHE A 259 -11.17 5.95 -2.42
CA PHE A 259 -11.37 5.77 -3.86
C PHE A 259 -12.63 6.48 -4.38
N GLU A 260 -13.71 6.49 -3.61
CA GLU A 260 -14.94 7.22 -3.94
C GLU A 260 -14.68 8.72 -4.06
N ALA A 261 -13.96 9.31 -3.09
CA ALA A 261 -13.58 10.71 -3.10
C ALA A 261 -12.72 11.07 -4.31
N ALA A 262 -11.75 10.22 -4.67
CA ALA A 262 -10.95 10.41 -5.88
C ALA A 262 -11.79 10.33 -7.17
N SER A 263 -12.88 9.56 -7.15
CA SER A 263 -13.81 9.42 -8.28
C SER A 263 -14.86 10.51 -8.38
N ALA A 264 -15.02 11.38 -7.39
CA ALA A 264 -15.95 12.51 -7.48
C ALA A 264 -15.64 13.42 -8.69
N CYS A 265 -14.37 13.48 -9.12
CA CYS A 265 -13.94 14.17 -10.34
C CYS A 265 -14.46 13.51 -11.63
N LEU A 266 -14.83 12.22 -11.63
CA LEU A 266 -15.42 11.50 -12.78
C LEU A 266 -16.83 12.01 -13.11
N LEU A 267 -17.52 12.62 -12.15
CA LEU A 267 -18.90 13.09 -12.30
C LEU A 267 -18.99 14.53 -12.87
N LEU A 268 -17.89 15.29 -12.85
CA LEU A 268 -17.86 16.67 -13.32
C LEU A 268 -18.00 16.84 -14.85
N PRO A 269 -17.45 15.96 -15.72
CA PRO A 269 -17.68 16.04 -17.16
C PRO A 269 -19.14 15.75 -17.55
N ALA A 270 -19.85 14.89 -16.81
CA ALA A 270 -21.23 14.52 -17.12
C ALA A 270 -22.24 15.67 -16.89
N LEU A 271 -21.95 16.56 -15.94
CA LEU A 271 -22.80 17.73 -15.65
C LEU A 271 -22.62 18.89 -16.64
N LYS A 272 -21.48 18.96 -17.35
CA LYS A 272 -21.25 20.00 -18.38
C LYS A 272 -21.83 19.65 -19.74
N ALA A 273 -22.27 18.41 -19.96
CA ALA A 273 -22.90 17.97 -21.21
C ALA A 273 -24.44 18.09 -21.20
N VAL A 274 -25.03 18.52 -20.08
CA VAL A 274 -26.50 18.65 -19.88
C VAL A 274 -26.91 20.10 -19.57
N ALA A 275 -25.99 21.06 -19.68
CA ALA A 275 -26.25 22.49 -19.47
C ALA A 275 -26.14 23.29 -20.78
#